data_AF-A0A847FVY3-F1
#
_entry.id   AF-A0A847FVY3-F1
#
_cell.length_a   1.000
_cell.length_b   1.000
_cell.length_c   1.000
_cell.angle_alpha   90.00
_cell.angle_beta   90.00
_cell.angle_gamma   90.00
#
_symmetry.space_group_name_H-M   'P 1'
#
loop_
_entity.id
_entity.type
_entity.pdbx_description
1 polymer ?
#
loop_
_entity_poly.entity_id
_entity_poly.type
_entity_poly.pdbx_seq_one_letter_code
_entity_poly.pdbx_strand_id
1 'polypeptide(L)'
;ARNVRAEYDLRRRGLCASPRPMVLYASREVHSSVQKAAELLGLGSEALRLIPVNADFEMDVDALESAIAADRAAGAYPFCVVGCAGTVNTGAFDDLERLADLCRREAMWFHVDGAFGALAALAPDLRPLVRGMEQADSVAFDLHKWLYMPYEAGCILVRSEEEHRRAFSLVPDYLAHGTGRGLASGSTWWTEYGPQLSRGFRALKVWMSVKAHGIDAFRRLIQQNVDQARTLADLVDREPELERLAPAPLTIVCFRYVAPGLDEAQFSALNAELLAEIQERGIAVPSNVLIGGKAGLRVAITNHRSRREDFELLVREAVRLGREMVTAGG
;
A
#
# COMPACT_ATOMS: atom_id res chain seq x y z
N ALA A 1 -9.55 14.84 2.77
CA ALA A 1 -8.38 15.67 2.38
C ALA A 1 -8.76 16.97 1.67
N ARG A 2 -8.74 17.07 0.32
CA ARG A 2 -8.82 18.36 -0.39
C ARG A 2 -10.04 19.23 -0.07
N ASN A 3 -11.24 18.65 0.02
CA ASN A 3 -12.47 19.40 0.35
C ASN A 3 -12.46 19.94 1.79
N VAL A 4 -11.74 19.27 2.70
CA VAL A 4 -11.65 19.65 4.11
C VAL A 4 -10.61 20.75 4.30
N ARG A 5 -9.50 20.66 3.56
CA ARG A 5 -8.35 21.57 3.71
C ARG A 5 -8.39 22.78 2.77
N ALA A 6 -9.13 22.73 1.67
CA ALA A 6 -9.18 23.87 0.75
C ALA A 6 -9.65 25.16 1.44
N GLU A 7 -8.97 26.27 1.14
CA GLU A 7 -9.25 27.60 1.69
C GLU A 7 -10.46 28.28 1.04
N TYR A 8 -11.19 27.54 0.23
CA TYR A 8 -12.31 28.01 -0.55
C TYR A 8 -13.27 26.84 -0.79
N ASP A 9 -14.46 27.16 -1.28
CA ASP A 9 -15.47 26.16 -1.66
C ASP A 9 -15.04 25.42 -2.95
N LEU A 10 -14.13 24.46 -2.81
CA LEU A 10 -13.58 23.66 -3.90
C LEU A 10 -14.67 22.86 -4.61
N ARG A 11 -15.66 22.40 -3.86
CA ARG A 11 -16.73 21.54 -4.39
C ARG A 11 -17.63 22.32 -5.35
N ARG A 12 -17.94 23.58 -5.04
CA ARG A 12 -18.75 24.45 -5.91
C ARG A 12 -17.94 25.16 -6.98
N ARG A 13 -16.73 25.63 -6.66
CA ARG A 13 -15.93 26.50 -7.54
C ARG A 13 -14.91 25.75 -8.41
N GLY A 14 -14.62 24.49 -8.10
CA GLY A 14 -13.66 23.67 -8.82
C GLY A 14 -12.20 24.03 -8.52
N LEU A 15 -11.26 23.21 -9.02
CA LEU A 15 -9.83 23.39 -8.72
C LEU A 15 -9.24 24.66 -9.32
N CYS A 16 -9.72 25.10 -10.50
CA CYS A 16 -9.23 26.31 -11.17
C CYS A 16 -9.48 27.60 -10.37
N ALA A 17 -10.35 27.56 -9.36
CA ALA A 17 -10.61 28.68 -8.46
C ALA A 17 -9.67 28.68 -7.24
N SER A 18 -8.73 27.74 -7.15
CA SER A 18 -7.79 27.68 -6.04
C SER A 18 -6.87 28.92 -6.05
N PRO A 19 -6.70 29.61 -4.91
CA PRO A 19 -5.80 30.75 -4.83
C PRO A 19 -4.32 30.34 -4.91
N ARG A 20 -4.02 29.06 -4.64
CA ARG A 20 -2.68 28.49 -4.56
C ARG A 20 -2.64 27.08 -5.15
N PRO A 21 -1.53 26.65 -5.79
CA PRO A 21 -1.37 25.25 -6.18
C PRO A 21 -1.44 24.33 -4.96
N MET A 22 -2.39 23.37 -4.95
CA MET A 22 -2.52 22.42 -3.85
C MET A 22 -1.56 21.24 -4.06
N VAL A 23 -0.75 20.91 -3.06
CA VAL A 23 0.26 19.83 -3.14
C VAL A 23 0.09 18.80 -2.02
N LEU A 24 0.38 17.54 -2.36
CA LEU A 24 0.33 16.41 -1.45
C LEU A 24 1.66 15.64 -1.49
N TYR A 25 1.96 14.92 -0.41
CA TYR A 25 3.24 14.26 -0.21
C TYR A 25 3.02 12.77 0.04
N ALA A 26 3.93 11.96 -0.48
CA ALA A 26 3.99 10.54 -0.21
C ALA A 26 5.42 10.04 -0.37
N SER A 27 5.70 8.83 0.12
CA SER A 27 6.96 8.15 -0.14
C SER A 27 7.15 7.92 -1.64
N ARG A 28 8.39 7.93 -2.13
CA ARG A 28 8.69 7.46 -3.49
C ARG A 28 8.31 5.99 -3.74
N GLU A 29 8.13 5.21 -2.66
CA GLU A 29 7.68 3.81 -2.69
C GLU A 29 6.15 3.67 -2.58
N VAL A 30 5.40 4.78 -2.60
CA VAL A 30 3.94 4.76 -2.53
C VAL A 30 3.32 4.02 -3.72
N HIS A 31 2.16 3.40 -3.51
CA HIS A 31 1.44 2.77 -4.61
C HIS A 31 1.00 3.81 -5.67
N SER A 32 1.10 3.42 -6.94
CA SER A 32 0.78 4.28 -8.09
C SER A 32 -0.66 4.83 -8.09
N SER A 33 -1.58 4.26 -7.29
CA SER A 33 -2.93 4.81 -7.11
C SER A 33 -2.93 6.22 -6.54
N VAL A 34 -1.91 6.63 -5.77
CA VAL A 34 -1.85 7.99 -5.21
C VAL A 34 -1.63 9.02 -6.32
N GLN A 35 -0.71 8.74 -7.26
CA GLN A 35 -0.54 9.57 -8.44
C GLN A 35 -1.80 9.59 -9.30
N LYS A 36 -2.38 8.41 -9.59
CA LYS A 36 -3.65 8.34 -10.34
C LYS A 36 -4.77 9.11 -9.65
N ALA A 37 -4.85 9.10 -8.32
CA ALA A 37 -5.81 9.87 -7.58
C ALA A 37 -5.58 11.38 -7.73
N ALA A 38 -4.32 11.84 -7.66
CA ALA A 38 -3.99 13.25 -7.91
C ALA A 38 -4.41 13.70 -9.33
N GLU A 39 -4.11 12.89 -10.34
CA GLU A 39 -4.51 13.12 -11.74
C GLU A 39 -6.04 13.14 -11.90
N LEU A 40 -6.74 12.13 -11.38
CA LEU A 40 -8.22 12.04 -11.45
C LEU A 40 -8.92 13.18 -10.71
N LEU A 41 -8.33 13.67 -9.63
CA LEU A 41 -8.85 14.82 -8.89
C LEU A 41 -8.54 16.15 -9.62
N GLY A 42 -7.79 16.13 -10.72
CA GLY A 42 -7.43 17.30 -11.52
C GLY A 42 -6.26 18.10 -10.96
N LEU A 43 -5.55 17.59 -9.95
CA LEU A 43 -4.38 18.26 -9.36
C LEU A 43 -3.16 18.22 -10.28
N GLY A 44 -3.08 17.19 -11.15
CA GLY A 44 -1.90 16.89 -11.96
C GLY A 44 -0.87 16.07 -11.18
N SER A 45 -0.03 15.32 -11.90
CA SER A 45 1.00 14.47 -11.29
C SER A 45 2.09 15.29 -10.58
N GLU A 46 2.38 16.51 -11.05
CA GLU A 46 3.35 17.41 -10.40
C GLU A 46 2.91 17.88 -9.01
N ALA A 47 1.62 17.81 -8.68
CA ALA A 47 1.12 18.14 -7.35
C ALA A 47 1.51 17.10 -6.29
N LEU A 48 1.86 15.87 -6.72
CA LEU A 48 2.37 14.83 -5.84
C LEU A 48 3.89 14.97 -5.68
N ARG A 49 4.32 15.29 -4.47
CA ARG A 49 5.73 15.33 -4.08
C ARG A 49 6.14 13.97 -3.54
N LEU A 50 7.05 13.29 -4.24
CA LEU A 50 7.62 12.03 -3.80
C LEU A 50 8.84 12.29 -2.92
N ILE A 51 8.73 11.89 -1.66
CA ILE A 51 9.77 12.05 -0.64
C ILE A 51 10.74 10.86 -0.72
N PRO A 52 12.06 11.09 -0.56
CA PRO A 52 13.03 10.01 -0.48
C PRO A 52 12.76 9.08 0.71
N VAL A 53 13.43 7.92 0.69
CA VAL A 53 13.33 6.91 1.76
C VAL A 53 14.69 6.66 2.39
N ASN A 54 14.68 6.19 3.63
CA ASN A 54 15.86 5.74 4.37
C ASN A 54 16.30 4.34 3.90
N ALA A 55 17.30 3.75 4.59
CA ALA A 55 17.83 2.42 4.28
C ALA A 55 16.80 1.28 4.48
N ASP A 56 15.79 1.52 5.31
CA ASP A 56 14.69 0.59 5.59
C ASP A 56 13.48 0.81 4.65
N PHE A 57 13.64 1.67 3.64
CA PHE A 57 12.61 2.05 2.65
C PHE A 57 11.41 2.79 3.25
N GLU A 58 11.59 3.39 4.43
CA GLU A 58 10.61 4.23 5.10
C GLU A 58 10.77 5.68 4.63
N MET A 59 9.68 6.43 4.52
CA MET A 59 9.71 7.85 4.16
C MET A 59 10.64 8.65 5.09
N ASP A 60 11.56 9.40 4.50
CA ASP A 60 12.40 10.33 5.25
C ASP A 60 11.57 11.53 5.70
N VAL A 61 11.20 11.56 6.99
CA VAL A 61 10.35 12.60 7.54
C VAL A 61 11.07 13.96 7.64
N ASP A 62 12.40 13.98 7.79
CA ASP A 62 13.18 15.23 7.78
C ASP A 62 13.19 15.86 6.38
N ALA A 63 13.31 15.02 5.34
CA ALA A 63 13.15 15.46 3.96
C ALA A 63 11.72 15.95 3.65
N LEU A 64 10.70 15.28 4.21
CA LEU A 64 9.30 15.73 4.10
C LEU A 64 9.10 17.12 4.73
N GLU A 65 9.61 17.36 5.93
CA GLU A 65 9.53 18.67 6.61
C GLU A 65 10.16 19.77 5.76
N SER A 66 11.34 19.49 5.20
CA SER A 66 12.06 20.41 4.31
C SER A 66 11.26 20.70 3.03
N ALA A 67 10.64 19.68 2.43
CA ALA A 67 9.83 19.83 1.23
C ALA A 67 8.56 20.66 1.47
N ILE A 68 7.88 20.43 2.61
CA ILE A 68 6.70 21.23 3.01
C ILE A 68 7.10 22.71 3.16
N ALA A 69 8.19 23.00 3.87
CA ALA A 69 8.65 24.37 4.07
C ALA A 69 9.00 25.07 2.74
N ALA A 70 9.68 24.36 1.83
CA ALA A 70 10.03 24.88 0.51
C ALA A 70 8.79 25.18 -0.36
N ASP A 71 7.83 24.26 -0.41
CA ASP A 71 6.58 24.46 -1.17
C ASP A 71 5.76 25.63 -0.61
N ARG A 72 5.70 25.80 0.72
CA ARG A 72 5.05 26.98 1.32
C ARG A 72 5.74 28.27 0.93
N ALA A 73 7.07 28.31 0.97
CA ALA A 73 7.86 29.48 0.56
C ALA A 73 7.67 29.81 -0.93
N ALA A 74 7.45 28.80 -1.77
CA ALA A 74 7.12 28.93 -3.19
C ALA A 74 5.63 29.30 -3.45
N GLY A 75 4.81 29.47 -2.41
CA GLY A 75 3.41 29.87 -2.53
C GLY A 75 2.42 28.72 -2.78
N ALA A 76 2.86 27.47 -2.70
CA ALA A 76 1.97 26.31 -2.76
C ALA A 76 1.19 26.12 -1.44
N TYR A 77 0.17 25.25 -1.50
CA TYR A 77 -0.67 24.88 -0.37
C TYR A 77 -0.54 23.38 -0.06
N PRO A 78 0.40 23.00 0.83
CA PRO A 78 0.49 21.66 1.40
C PRO A 78 -0.80 21.28 2.13
N PHE A 79 -1.47 20.20 1.71
CA PHE A 79 -2.76 19.82 2.30
C PHE A 79 -2.87 18.37 2.76
N CYS A 80 -2.01 17.47 2.31
CA CYS A 80 -2.13 16.04 2.59
C CYS A 80 -0.77 15.34 2.59
N VAL A 81 -0.56 14.44 3.56
CA VAL A 81 0.50 13.44 3.55
C VAL A 81 -0.13 12.05 3.49
N VAL A 82 0.42 11.19 2.64
CA VAL A 82 0.07 9.77 2.56
C VAL A 82 1.21 8.95 3.15
N GLY A 83 1.02 8.42 4.36
CA GLY A 83 1.92 7.44 4.96
C GLY A 83 1.57 6.03 4.53
N CYS A 84 2.57 5.19 4.33
CA CYS A 84 2.40 3.79 3.92
C CYS A 84 2.50 2.86 5.12
N ALA A 85 1.47 2.03 5.31
CA ALA A 85 1.52 0.87 6.20
C ALA A 85 1.68 -0.38 5.32
N GLY A 86 2.92 -0.71 4.95
CA GLY A 86 3.25 -1.80 4.03
C GLY A 86 3.31 -1.32 2.57
N THR A 87 4.49 -0.86 2.13
CA THR A 87 4.75 -0.49 0.73
C THR A 87 4.65 -1.70 -0.20
N VAL A 88 4.39 -1.44 -1.48
CA VAL A 88 4.14 -2.50 -2.47
C VAL A 88 5.39 -3.31 -2.73
N ASN A 89 6.54 -2.65 -2.86
CA ASN A 89 7.77 -3.30 -3.30
C ASN A 89 8.44 -4.10 -2.19
N THR A 90 8.53 -3.54 -0.98
CA THR A 90 9.33 -4.11 0.13
C THR A 90 8.50 -4.44 1.36
N GLY A 91 7.25 -3.97 1.45
CA GLY A 91 6.42 -4.13 2.65
C GLY A 91 6.85 -3.19 3.78
N ALA A 92 7.63 -2.15 3.50
CA ALA A 92 8.10 -1.17 4.48
C ALA A 92 6.94 -0.38 5.12
N PHE A 93 7.18 0.11 6.33
CA PHE A 93 6.23 0.94 7.08
C PHE A 93 6.86 2.30 7.31
N ASP A 94 6.16 3.37 6.94
CA ASP A 94 6.60 4.71 7.33
C ASP A 94 6.41 4.90 8.84
N ASP A 95 7.16 5.82 9.45
CA ASP A 95 6.94 6.23 10.84
C ASP A 95 5.62 7.01 10.98
N LEU A 96 4.51 6.28 11.14
CA LEU A 96 3.18 6.86 11.14
C LEU A 96 2.93 7.78 12.35
N GLU A 97 3.62 7.57 13.47
CA GLU A 97 3.53 8.48 14.63
C GLU A 97 4.14 9.83 14.30
N ARG A 98 5.37 9.84 13.78
CA ARG A 98 6.06 11.07 13.40
C ARG A 98 5.34 11.80 12.27
N LEU A 99 4.79 11.06 11.30
CA LEU A 99 3.95 11.63 10.24
C LEU A 99 2.65 12.26 10.80
N ALA A 100 2.00 11.60 11.77
CA ALA A 100 0.79 12.13 12.39
C ALA A 100 1.08 13.42 13.19
N ASP A 101 2.17 13.45 13.95
CA ASP A 101 2.64 14.64 14.67
C ASP A 101 2.93 15.81 13.73
N LEU A 102 3.64 15.53 12.64
CA LEU A 102 3.93 16.51 11.60
C LEU A 102 2.64 17.06 10.97
N CYS A 103 1.72 16.19 10.55
CA CYS A 103 0.47 16.61 9.92
C CYS A 103 -0.39 17.48 10.85
N ARG A 104 -0.43 17.18 12.15
CA ARG A 104 -1.11 18.03 13.13
C ARG A 104 -0.48 19.42 13.22
N ARG A 105 0.85 19.47 13.35
CA ARG A 105 1.61 20.72 13.45
C ARG A 105 1.44 21.59 12.21
N GLU A 106 1.43 20.98 11.03
CA GLU A 106 1.31 21.64 9.73
C GLU A 106 -0.14 21.83 9.26
N ALA A 107 -1.13 21.42 10.07
CA ALA A 107 -2.56 21.44 9.75
C ALA A 107 -2.92 20.72 8.43
N MET A 108 -2.24 19.62 8.12
CA MET A 108 -2.44 18.81 6.92
C MET A 108 -3.34 17.60 7.21
N TRP A 109 -3.96 17.06 6.17
CA TRP A 109 -4.66 15.77 6.25
C TRP A 109 -3.65 14.62 6.31
N PHE A 110 -3.80 13.72 7.28
CA PHE A 110 -2.99 12.51 7.35
C PHE A 110 -3.78 11.30 6.84
N HIS A 111 -3.39 10.75 5.70
CA HIS A 111 -3.92 9.50 5.18
C HIS A 111 -2.91 8.38 5.37
N VAL A 112 -3.37 7.21 5.86
CA VAL A 112 -2.59 5.98 5.81
C VAL A 112 -3.09 5.12 4.66
N ASP A 113 -2.23 4.91 3.67
CA ASP A 113 -2.37 3.82 2.72
C ASP A 113 -1.87 2.53 3.38
N GLY A 114 -2.81 1.79 3.95
CA GLY A 114 -2.56 0.48 4.52
C GLY A 114 -3.25 -0.62 3.73
N ALA A 115 -3.38 -0.44 2.41
CA ALA A 115 -4.03 -1.38 1.49
C ALA A 115 -3.68 -2.84 1.82
N PHE A 116 -2.41 -3.08 2.13
CA PHE A 116 -1.95 -4.36 2.61
C PHE A 116 -1.68 -4.39 4.12
N GLY A 117 -0.80 -3.53 4.64
CA GLY A 117 -0.24 -3.68 5.98
C GLY A 117 -1.11 -3.19 7.14
N ALA A 118 -2.20 -2.44 6.93
CA ALA A 118 -3.06 -2.01 8.05
C ALA A 118 -3.66 -3.20 8.83
N LEU A 119 -3.88 -4.33 8.16
CA LEU A 119 -4.42 -5.54 8.77
C LEU A 119 -3.44 -6.22 9.74
N ALA A 120 -2.16 -5.82 9.73
CA ALA A 120 -1.19 -6.19 10.76
C ALA A 120 -1.68 -5.85 12.18
N ALA A 121 -2.55 -4.82 12.33
CA ALA A 121 -3.18 -4.47 13.59
C ALA A 121 -3.95 -5.63 14.27
N LEU A 122 -4.39 -6.63 13.48
CA LEU A 122 -5.10 -7.79 13.99
C LEU A 122 -4.17 -8.77 14.71
N ALA A 123 -2.87 -8.81 14.39
CA ALA A 123 -1.86 -9.68 14.98
C ALA A 123 -1.09 -8.93 16.09
N PRO A 124 -1.12 -9.40 17.36
CA PRO A 124 -0.50 -8.71 18.48
C PRO A 124 0.97 -8.34 18.26
N ASP A 125 1.78 -9.25 17.72
CA ASP A 125 3.22 -9.07 17.52
C ASP A 125 3.55 -8.08 16.40
N LEU A 126 2.59 -7.78 15.53
CA LEU A 126 2.75 -6.85 14.42
C LEU A 126 2.17 -5.46 14.70
N ARG A 127 1.45 -5.27 15.82
CA ARG A 127 0.88 -3.98 16.20
C ARG A 127 1.90 -2.83 16.25
N PRO A 128 3.16 -3.04 16.70
CA PRO A 128 4.14 -1.97 16.68
C PRO A 128 4.36 -1.36 15.28
N LEU A 129 4.23 -2.15 14.21
CA LEU A 129 4.43 -1.68 12.82
C LEU A 129 3.38 -0.65 12.37
N VAL A 130 2.19 -0.67 12.97
CA VAL A 130 1.07 0.21 12.58
C VAL A 130 0.77 1.27 13.65
N ARG A 131 1.66 1.45 14.62
CA ARG A 131 1.51 2.46 15.66
C ARG A 131 1.46 3.86 15.03
N GLY A 132 0.51 4.70 15.42
CA GLY A 132 0.25 5.99 14.80
C GLY A 132 -0.88 5.97 13.76
N MET A 133 -1.23 4.80 13.21
CA MET A 133 -2.37 4.65 12.30
C MET A 133 -3.69 5.10 12.94
N GLU A 134 -3.85 4.90 14.25
CA GLU A 134 -5.01 5.34 15.02
C GLU A 134 -5.16 6.86 15.12
N GLN A 135 -4.18 7.63 14.62
CA GLN A 135 -4.18 9.10 14.58
C GLN A 135 -4.47 9.64 13.18
N ALA A 136 -4.57 8.78 12.16
CA ALA A 136 -4.85 9.18 10.78
C ALA A 136 -6.27 9.75 10.60
N ASP A 137 -6.43 10.72 9.71
CA ASP A 137 -7.75 11.24 9.31
C ASP A 137 -8.49 10.24 8.42
N SER A 138 -7.75 9.44 7.64
CA SER A 138 -8.30 8.30 6.90
C SER A 138 -7.33 7.14 6.75
N VAL A 139 -7.85 5.92 6.72
CA VAL A 139 -7.09 4.68 6.48
C VAL A 139 -7.74 3.91 5.35
N ALA A 140 -6.96 3.49 4.36
CA ALA A 140 -7.40 2.55 3.33
C ALA A 140 -6.80 1.16 3.59
N PHE A 141 -7.57 0.09 3.40
CA PHE A 141 -7.11 -1.29 3.51
C PHE A 141 -7.94 -2.27 2.67
N ASP A 142 -7.32 -3.35 2.21
CA ASP A 142 -7.95 -4.33 1.33
C ASP A 142 -8.16 -5.67 2.01
N LEU A 143 -9.44 -5.99 2.25
CA LEU A 143 -9.87 -7.29 2.77
C LEU A 143 -9.60 -8.42 1.76
N HIS A 144 -9.54 -8.08 0.48
CA HIS A 144 -9.24 -9.02 -0.60
C HIS A 144 -7.75 -9.31 -0.77
N LYS A 145 -6.88 -8.62 -0.01
CA LYS A 145 -5.46 -8.95 0.08
C LYS A 145 -5.23 -9.88 1.27
N TRP A 146 -5.32 -9.35 2.48
CA TRP A 146 -4.84 -10.06 3.67
C TRP A 146 -5.93 -10.57 4.62
N LEU A 147 -7.20 -10.50 4.19
CA LEU A 147 -8.32 -11.27 4.76
C LEU A 147 -8.89 -12.28 3.76
N TYR A 148 -8.18 -12.58 2.67
CA TYR A 148 -8.52 -13.66 1.72
C TYR A 148 -9.91 -13.53 1.07
N MET A 149 -10.46 -12.33 1.02
CA MET A 149 -11.74 -12.12 0.33
C MET A 149 -11.53 -12.21 -1.18
N PRO A 150 -12.46 -12.83 -1.93
CA PRO A 150 -12.46 -12.70 -3.38
C PRO A 150 -12.48 -11.22 -3.80
N TYR A 151 -11.81 -10.87 -4.89
CA TYR A 151 -11.84 -9.51 -5.41
C TYR A 151 -13.28 -9.08 -5.78
N GLU A 152 -13.65 -7.80 -5.65
CA GLU A 152 -12.99 -6.73 -4.90
C GLU A 152 -13.59 -6.58 -3.49
N ALA A 153 -12.77 -6.19 -2.51
CA ALA A 153 -13.21 -5.88 -1.14
C ALA A 153 -12.25 -4.87 -0.49
N GLY A 154 -12.14 -3.68 -1.07
CA GLY A 154 -11.38 -2.56 -0.48
C GLY A 154 -12.25 -1.78 0.51
N CYS A 155 -11.62 -1.22 1.53
CA CYS A 155 -12.27 -0.40 2.56
C CYS A 155 -11.51 0.91 2.74
N ILE A 156 -12.26 1.97 3.02
CA ILE A 156 -11.72 3.21 3.57
C ILE A 156 -12.48 3.52 4.86
N LEU A 157 -11.72 3.87 5.89
CA LEU A 157 -12.24 4.47 7.12
C LEU A 157 -11.84 5.93 7.14
N VAL A 158 -12.79 6.80 7.46
CA VAL A 158 -12.56 8.24 7.63
C VAL A 158 -12.98 8.58 9.04
N ARG A 159 -12.12 9.28 9.78
CA ARG A 159 -12.33 9.59 11.19
C ARG A 159 -13.62 10.39 11.43
N SER A 160 -13.89 11.37 10.56
CA SER A 160 -15.08 12.21 10.62
C SER A 160 -16.10 11.78 9.57
N GLU A 161 -17.24 11.26 10.05
CA GLU A 161 -18.40 10.95 9.19
C GLU A 161 -18.86 12.19 8.43
N GLU A 162 -18.95 13.34 9.11
CA GLU A 162 -19.40 14.59 8.49
C GLU A 162 -18.50 14.99 7.33
N GLU A 163 -17.19 14.93 7.51
CA GLU A 163 -16.23 15.30 6.47
C GLU A 163 -16.26 14.34 5.28
N HIS A 164 -16.40 13.04 5.56
CA HIS A 164 -16.56 12.01 4.53
C HIS A 164 -17.83 12.27 3.73
N ARG A 165 -18.97 12.42 4.40
CA ARG A 165 -20.27 12.65 3.78
C ARG A 165 -20.27 13.95 2.98
N ARG A 166 -19.78 15.05 3.55
CA ARG A 166 -19.72 16.37 2.89
C ARG A 166 -18.91 16.34 1.60
N ALA A 167 -17.91 15.47 1.49
CA ALA A 167 -17.08 15.35 0.30
C ALA A 167 -17.82 14.78 -0.92
N PHE A 168 -18.84 13.93 -0.71
CA PHE A 168 -19.53 13.21 -1.79
C PHE A 168 -21.04 13.45 -1.86
N SER A 169 -21.70 13.77 -0.74
CA SER A 169 -23.16 13.88 -0.63
C SER A 169 -23.77 14.78 -1.68
N LEU A 170 -24.62 14.19 -2.50
CA LEU A 170 -25.49 14.85 -3.47
C LEU A 170 -26.74 13.98 -3.56
N VAL A 171 -27.83 14.42 -2.94
CA VAL A 171 -29.09 13.65 -2.91
C VAL A 171 -30.07 14.32 -3.87
N PRO A 172 -30.27 13.79 -5.09
CA PRO A 172 -31.31 14.26 -6.00
C PRO A 172 -32.70 13.91 -5.46
N ASP A 173 -33.74 14.62 -5.92
CA ASP A 173 -35.11 14.49 -5.42
C ASP A 173 -35.65 13.05 -5.46
N TYR A 174 -35.27 12.26 -6.47
CA TYR A 174 -35.70 10.86 -6.59
C TYR A 174 -35.10 9.92 -5.54
N LEU A 175 -34.07 10.37 -4.81
CA LEU A 175 -33.46 9.67 -3.67
C LEU A 175 -33.76 10.35 -2.33
N ALA A 176 -34.58 11.40 -2.34
CA ALA A 176 -34.94 12.11 -1.12
C ALA A 176 -35.64 11.16 -0.14
N HIS A 177 -35.36 11.34 1.15
CA HIS A 177 -35.88 10.48 2.23
C HIS A 177 -37.41 10.56 2.41
N GLY A 178 -38.09 11.39 1.62
CA GLY A 178 -39.54 11.53 1.58
C GLY A 178 -40.11 11.83 2.96
N THR A 179 -41.04 10.98 3.40
CA THR A 179 -41.79 11.15 4.67
C THR A 179 -41.12 10.50 5.88
N GLY A 180 -39.91 9.94 5.72
CA GLY A 180 -39.26 9.16 6.79
C GLY A 180 -39.86 7.76 7.02
N ARG A 181 -40.77 7.30 6.14
CA ARG A 181 -41.41 5.98 6.21
C ARG A 181 -41.23 5.21 4.90
N GLY A 182 -40.94 3.90 5.03
CA GLY A 182 -40.83 2.97 3.89
C GLY A 182 -39.40 2.55 3.62
N LEU A 183 -39.24 1.62 2.66
CA LEU A 183 -37.94 0.99 2.37
C LEU A 183 -36.87 1.98 1.88
N ALA A 184 -37.29 3.12 1.31
CA ALA A 184 -36.40 4.16 0.80
C ALA A 184 -36.10 5.28 1.81
N SER A 185 -36.66 5.22 3.03
CA SER A 185 -36.53 6.27 4.04
C SER A 185 -35.45 6.01 5.09
N GLY A 186 -34.48 5.13 4.79
CA GLY A 186 -33.35 4.88 5.69
C GLY A 186 -32.52 6.15 5.92
N SER A 187 -31.96 6.32 7.12
CA SER A 187 -31.15 7.49 7.50
C SER A 187 -29.74 7.48 6.92
N THR A 188 -29.27 6.33 6.40
CA THR A 188 -27.90 6.16 5.91
C THR A 188 -27.91 5.76 4.44
N TRP A 189 -27.63 6.73 3.57
CA TRP A 189 -27.38 6.47 2.17
C TRP A 189 -25.90 6.37 1.87
N TRP A 190 -25.44 5.15 1.61
CA TRP A 190 -24.04 4.89 1.29
C TRP A 190 -23.54 5.54 -0.01
N THR A 191 -24.46 6.03 -0.84
CA THR A 191 -24.18 6.82 -2.04
C THR A 191 -23.60 8.19 -1.69
N GLU A 192 -23.82 8.68 -0.46
CA GLU A 192 -23.27 9.94 0.02
C GLU A 192 -21.82 9.84 0.52
N TYR A 193 -21.21 8.65 0.45
CA TYR A 193 -19.88 8.35 0.99
C TYR A 193 -18.87 7.95 -0.09
N GLY A 194 -19.21 8.15 -1.36
CA GLY A 194 -18.30 7.85 -2.46
C GLY A 194 -18.88 8.23 -3.81
N PRO A 195 -18.13 7.95 -4.90
CA PRO A 195 -18.58 8.30 -6.24
C PRO A 195 -19.65 7.35 -6.81
N GLN A 196 -19.83 6.16 -6.21
CA GLN A 196 -20.75 5.13 -6.72
C GLN A 196 -22.17 5.36 -6.21
N LEU A 197 -23.14 5.46 -7.13
CA LEU A 197 -24.56 5.36 -6.80
C LEU A 197 -24.94 3.88 -6.58
N SER A 198 -25.05 3.12 -7.66
CA SER A 198 -25.28 1.68 -7.59
C SER A 198 -23.97 0.94 -7.28
N ARG A 199 -24.03 0.02 -6.31
CA ARG A 199 -22.87 -0.80 -5.91
C ARG A 199 -23.31 -2.18 -5.46
N GLY A 200 -22.45 -3.18 -5.66
CA GLY A 200 -22.70 -4.54 -5.20
C GLY A 200 -22.62 -4.69 -3.69
N PHE A 201 -23.21 -5.75 -3.14
CA PHE A 201 -23.18 -6.05 -1.70
C PHE A 201 -21.84 -6.69 -1.27
N ARG A 202 -20.74 -5.96 -1.44
CA ARG A 202 -19.37 -6.42 -1.12
C ARG A 202 -19.20 -6.82 0.35
N ALA A 203 -19.96 -6.21 1.26
CA ALA A 203 -19.90 -6.49 2.69
C ALA A 203 -20.45 -7.88 3.06
N LEU A 204 -21.29 -8.51 2.22
CA LEU A 204 -21.87 -9.82 2.53
C LEU A 204 -20.80 -10.90 2.66
N LYS A 205 -19.89 -11.00 1.69
CA LYS A 205 -18.79 -11.99 1.74
C LYS A 205 -17.88 -11.78 2.95
N VAL A 206 -17.57 -10.52 3.26
CA VAL A 206 -16.77 -10.16 4.44
C VAL A 206 -17.46 -10.63 5.71
N TRP A 207 -18.73 -10.26 5.87
CA TRP A 207 -19.53 -10.63 7.04
C TRP A 207 -19.63 -12.15 7.19
N MET A 208 -20.00 -12.85 6.12
CA MET A 208 -20.14 -14.31 6.15
C MET A 208 -18.82 -15.01 6.48
N SER A 209 -17.69 -14.54 5.95
CA SER A 209 -16.38 -15.11 6.27
C SER A 209 -15.96 -14.87 7.72
N VAL A 210 -16.20 -13.68 8.26
CA VAL A 210 -15.95 -13.40 9.69
C VAL A 210 -16.87 -14.24 10.57
N LYS A 211 -18.14 -14.43 10.19
CA LYS A 211 -19.09 -15.27 10.93
C LYS A 211 -18.73 -16.75 10.87
N ALA A 212 -18.26 -17.25 9.73
CA ALA A 212 -17.93 -18.65 9.52
C ALA A 212 -16.61 -19.06 10.18
N HIS A 213 -15.59 -18.21 10.10
CA HIS A 213 -14.22 -18.56 10.53
C HIS A 213 -13.81 -17.91 11.85
N GLY A 214 -14.46 -16.81 12.25
CA GLY A 214 -14.03 -15.96 13.35
C GLY A 214 -12.80 -15.12 13.00
N ILE A 215 -12.64 -13.98 13.67
CA ILE A 215 -11.50 -13.08 13.42
C ILE A 215 -10.16 -13.71 13.80
N ASP A 216 -10.16 -14.63 14.77
CA ASP A 216 -8.95 -15.29 15.26
C ASP A 216 -8.30 -16.20 14.20
N ALA A 217 -9.08 -16.76 13.28
CA ALA A 217 -8.54 -17.53 12.16
C ALA A 217 -7.67 -16.65 11.27
N PHE A 218 -8.16 -15.46 10.92
CA PHE A 218 -7.42 -14.49 10.13
C PHE A 218 -6.18 -13.96 10.85
N ARG A 219 -6.29 -13.69 12.15
CA ARG A 219 -5.14 -13.30 12.99
C ARG A 219 -4.00 -14.31 12.88
N ARG A 220 -4.31 -15.61 13.01
CA ARG A 220 -3.29 -16.68 12.91
C ARG A 220 -2.67 -16.74 11.52
N LEU A 221 -3.48 -16.58 10.47
CA LEU A 221 -3.00 -16.62 9.09
C LEU A 221 -2.09 -15.43 8.74
N ILE A 222 -2.41 -14.23 9.25
CA ILE A 222 -1.55 -13.05 9.14
C ILE A 222 -0.18 -13.33 9.76
N GLN A 223 -0.15 -13.86 11.00
CA GLN A 223 1.10 -14.22 11.67
C GLN A 223 1.88 -15.29 10.90
N GLN A 224 1.19 -16.35 10.45
CA GLN A 224 1.78 -17.42 9.65
C GLN A 224 2.47 -16.87 8.40
N ASN A 225 1.84 -15.94 7.67
CA ASN A 225 2.45 -15.37 6.46
C ASN A 225 3.70 -14.52 6.75
N VAL A 226 3.74 -13.81 7.89
CA VAL A 226 4.95 -13.08 8.30
C VAL A 226 6.06 -14.06 8.69
N ASP A 227 5.76 -15.14 9.41
CA ASP A 227 6.75 -16.15 9.77
C ASP A 227 7.30 -16.90 8.55
N GLN A 228 6.46 -17.08 7.53
CA GLN A 228 6.89 -17.60 6.23
C GLN A 228 7.85 -16.65 5.50
N ALA A 229 7.60 -15.33 5.55
CA ALA A 229 8.53 -14.34 4.98
C ALA A 229 9.86 -14.31 5.71
N ARG A 230 9.84 -14.39 7.04
CA ARG A 230 11.07 -14.56 7.84
C ARG A 230 11.82 -15.81 7.44
N THR A 231 11.12 -16.93 7.27
CA THR A 231 11.72 -18.20 6.82
C THR A 231 12.38 -18.05 5.44
N LEU A 232 11.69 -17.43 4.48
CA LEU A 232 12.24 -17.21 3.15
C LEU A 232 13.45 -16.25 3.19
N ALA A 233 13.39 -15.17 3.97
CA ALA A 233 14.52 -14.27 4.15
C ALA A 233 15.75 -15.00 4.73
N ASP A 234 15.55 -15.84 5.75
CA ASP A 234 16.63 -16.66 6.32
C ASP A 234 17.23 -17.66 5.32
N LEU A 235 16.39 -18.25 4.45
CA LEU A 235 16.86 -19.16 3.40
C LEU A 235 17.69 -18.41 2.35
N VAL A 236 17.24 -17.21 1.95
CA VAL A 236 17.98 -16.34 1.01
C VAL A 236 19.32 -15.93 1.62
N ASP A 237 19.34 -15.45 2.87
CA ASP A 237 20.55 -14.94 3.52
C ASP A 237 21.60 -16.05 3.79
N ARG A 238 21.23 -17.33 3.69
CA ARG A 238 22.14 -18.48 3.81
C ARG A 238 22.79 -18.89 2.49
N GLU A 239 22.23 -18.50 1.36
CA GLU A 239 22.76 -18.84 0.05
C GLU A 239 23.74 -17.76 -0.42
N PRO A 240 25.04 -18.07 -0.60
CA PRO A 240 26.04 -17.07 -0.98
C PRO A 240 25.84 -16.52 -2.41
N GLU A 241 25.06 -17.21 -3.23
CA GLU A 241 24.69 -16.81 -4.58
C GLU A 241 23.39 -16.01 -4.63
N LEU A 242 22.76 -15.73 -3.48
CA LEU A 242 21.59 -14.88 -3.39
C LEU A 242 21.92 -13.60 -2.59
N GLU A 243 21.40 -12.48 -3.06
CA GLU A 243 21.47 -11.19 -2.38
C GLU A 243 20.05 -10.74 -2.05
N ARG A 244 19.76 -10.55 -0.76
CA ARG A 244 18.52 -9.90 -0.33
C ARG A 244 18.61 -8.39 -0.59
N LEU A 245 17.60 -7.85 -1.26
CA LEU A 245 17.58 -6.48 -1.76
C LEU A 245 16.99 -5.45 -0.78
N ALA A 246 16.19 -5.90 0.18
CA ALA A 246 15.55 -5.03 1.18
C ALA A 246 15.28 -5.79 2.50
N PRO A 247 15.04 -5.08 3.62
CA PRO A 247 14.41 -5.66 4.79
C PRO A 247 13.06 -6.31 4.45
N ALA A 248 12.68 -7.33 5.21
CA ALA A 248 11.42 -8.05 5.08
C ALA A 248 10.57 -7.88 6.36
N PRO A 249 10.06 -6.67 6.67
CA PRO A 249 9.37 -6.40 7.93
C PRO A 249 7.97 -7.06 8.00
N LEU A 250 7.43 -7.49 6.86
CA LEU A 250 6.08 -8.01 6.73
C LEU A 250 6.04 -9.34 5.97
N THR A 251 5.44 -9.39 4.79
CA THR A 251 5.28 -10.62 4.01
C THR A 251 5.99 -10.59 2.64
N ILE A 252 6.89 -9.64 2.43
CA ILE A 252 7.54 -9.45 1.14
C ILE A 252 9.03 -9.67 1.31
N VAL A 253 9.58 -10.55 0.47
CA VAL A 253 11.02 -10.81 0.40
C VAL A 253 11.47 -10.53 -1.02
N CYS A 254 12.40 -9.59 -1.15
CA CYS A 254 13.01 -9.21 -2.42
C CYS A 254 14.45 -9.70 -2.45
N PHE A 255 14.82 -10.47 -3.46
CA PHE A 255 16.16 -11.01 -3.61
C PHE A 255 16.53 -11.17 -5.08
N ARG A 256 17.82 -11.34 -5.35
CA ARG A 256 18.32 -11.66 -6.68
C ARG A 256 19.40 -12.73 -6.59
N TYR A 257 19.61 -13.44 -7.69
CA TYR A 257 20.79 -14.26 -7.88
C TYR A 257 21.98 -13.37 -8.25
N VAL A 258 23.14 -13.67 -7.66
CA VAL A 258 24.41 -12.98 -7.88
C VAL A 258 25.51 -13.97 -8.26
N ALA A 259 26.45 -13.52 -9.10
CA ALA A 259 27.58 -14.27 -9.59
C ALA A 259 28.78 -13.33 -9.79
N PRO A 260 30.02 -13.82 -9.61
CA PRO A 260 31.21 -13.01 -9.83
C PRO A 260 31.33 -12.52 -11.28
N GLY A 261 31.85 -11.31 -11.46
CA GLY A 261 32.21 -10.79 -12.78
C GLY A 261 31.06 -10.21 -13.61
N LEU A 262 29.85 -10.13 -13.06
CA LEU A 262 28.71 -9.47 -13.71
C LEU A 262 28.57 -8.01 -13.26
N ASP A 263 28.20 -7.14 -14.20
CA ASP A 263 27.74 -5.78 -13.91
C ASP A 263 26.23 -5.72 -13.65
N GLU A 264 25.70 -4.54 -13.32
CA GLU A 264 24.28 -4.38 -12.97
C GLU A 264 23.32 -4.59 -14.16
N ALA A 265 23.76 -4.33 -15.40
CA ALA A 265 22.94 -4.61 -16.58
C ALA A 265 22.82 -6.12 -16.80
N GLN A 266 23.94 -6.84 -16.62
CA GLN A 266 23.98 -8.30 -16.68
C GLN A 266 23.20 -8.94 -15.54
N PHE A 267 23.29 -8.43 -14.30
CA PHE A 267 22.45 -8.90 -13.20
C PHE A 267 20.97 -8.72 -13.48
N SER A 268 20.60 -7.58 -14.07
CA SER A 268 19.22 -7.29 -14.41
C SER A 268 18.67 -8.24 -15.47
N ALA A 269 19.44 -8.49 -16.53
CA ALA A 269 19.08 -9.46 -17.57
C ALA A 269 18.98 -10.88 -17.00
N LEU A 270 19.98 -11.31 -16.23
CA LEU A 270 20.02 -12.64 -15.63
C LEU A 270 18.82 -12.89 -14.71
N ASN A 271 18.47 -11.94 -13.85
CA ASN A 271 17.36 -12.11 -12.91
C ASN A 271 15.99 -11.99 -13.57
N ALA A 272 15.88 -11.24 -14.68
CA ALA A 272 14.66 -11.23 -15.49
C ALA A 272 14.43 -12.61 -16.15
N GLU A 273 15.50 -13.21 -16.69
CA GLU A 273 15.43 -14.56 -17.28
C GLU A 273 15.16 -15.64 -16.23
N LEU A 274 15.86 -15.57 -15.09
CA LEU A 274 15.65 -16.47 -13.96
C LEU A 274 14.19 -16.47 -13.48
N LEU A 275 13.59 -15.27 -13.37
CA LEU A 275 12.19 -15.12 -13.02
C LEU A 275 11.27 -15.82 -14.03
N ALA A 276 11.50 -15.62 -15.33
CA ALA A 276 10.70 -16.24 -16.39
C ALA A 276 10.81 -17.78 -16.34
N GLU A 277 12.03 -18.32 -16.25
CA GLU A 277 12.27 -19.77 -16.18
C GLU A 277 11.65 -20.42 -14.93
N ILE A 278 11.69 -19.76 -13.77
CA ILE A 278 11.00 -20.22 -12.55
C ILE A 278 9.49 -20.33 -12.78
N GLN A 279 8.89 -19.35 -13.46
CA GLN A 279 7.46 -19.33 -13.75
C GLN A 279 7.06 -20.38 -14.79
N GLU A 280 7.79 -20.46 -15.90
CA GLU A 280 7.48 -21.36 -17.02
C GLU A 280 7.64 -22.84 -16.66
N ARG A 281 8.57 -23.16 -15.76
CA ARG A 281 8.72 -24.52 -15.20
C ARG A 281 7.69 -24.85 -14.12
N GLY A 282 6.83 -23.90 -13.75
CA GLY A 282 5.79 -24.09 -12.73
C GLY A 282 6.34 -24.28 -11.31
N ILE A 283 7.55 -23.77 -11.04
CA ILE A 283 8.19 -23.88 -9.73
C ILE A 283 7.49 -22.94 -8.73
N ALA A 284 7.37 -21.67 -9.10
CA ALA A 284 6.71 -20.63 -8.31
C ALA A 284 6.32 -19.45 -9.21
N VAL A 285 5.49 -18.54 -8.69
CA VAL A 285 5.08 -17.32 -9.42
C VAL A 285 5.42 -16.05 -8.62
N PRO A 286 6.71 -15.77 -8.36
CA PRO A 286 7.11 -14.45 -7.84
C PRO A 286 6.91 -13.37 -8.91
N SER A 287 6.95 -12.10 -8.52
CA SER A 287 6.97 -10.97 -9.46
C SER A 287 8.37 -10.41 -9.61
N ASN A 288 8.58 -9.52 -10.58
CA ASN A 288 9.78 -8.69 -10.65
C ASN A 288 9.72 -7.53 -9.65
N VAL A 289 10.87 -6.96 -9.34
CA VAL A 289 11.02 -5.70 -8.59
C VAL A 289 12.31 -4.98 -8.97
N LEU A 290 12.33 -3.66 -8.76
CA LEU A 290 13.52 -2.83 -8.86
C LEU A 290 13.73 -2.11 -7.53
N ILE A 291 14.80 -2.44 -6.81
CA ILE A 291 15.10 -1.89 -5.48
C ILE A 291 16.45 -1.17 -5.53
N GLY A 292 16.47 0.16 -5.35
CA GLY A 292 17.72 0.93 -5.39
C GLY A 292 18.50 0.78 -6.71
N GLY A 293 17.80 0.55 -7.83
CA GLY A 293 18.40 0.28 -9.14
C GLY A 293 18.79 -1.19 -9.40
N LYS A 294 18.62 -2.08 -8.41
CA LYS A 294 18.89 -3.52 -8.54
C LYS A 294 17.61 -4.27 -8.88
N ALA A 295 17.59 -4.94 -10.03
CA ALA A 295 16.48 -5.79 -10.41
C ALA A 295 16.56 -7.15 -9.70
N GLY A 296 15.40 -7.72 -9.37
CA GLY A 296 15.31 -9.02 -8.71
C GLY A 296 13.91 -9.59 -8.68
N LEU A 297 13.77 -10.67 -7.91
CA LEU A 297 12.53 -11.36 -7.64
C LEU A 297 11.89 -10.76 -6.38
N ARG A 298 10.57 -10.63 -6.40
CA ARG A 298 9.74 -10.20 -5.28
C ARG A 298 8.71 -11.26 -4.96
N VAL A 299 8.82 -11.83 -3.78
CA VAL A 299 7.90 -12.85 -3.27
C VAL A 299 6.95 -12.21 -2.28
N ALA A 300 5.67 -12.08 -2.67
CA ALA A 300 4.62 -11.55 -1.80
C ALA A 300 3.80 -12.69 -1.19
N ILE A 301 4.02 -12.96 0.09
CA ILE A 301 3.49 -14.14 0.79
C ILE A 301 2.17 -13.81 1.46
N THR A 302 1.08 -14.06 0.76
CA THR A 302 -0.27 -13.87 1.30
C THR A 302 -1.14 -15.10 1.15
N ASN A 303 -0.62 -16.20 0.62
CA ASN A 303 -1.39 -17.42 0.42
C ASN A 303 -1.38 -18.25 1.72
N HIS A 304 -2.57 -18.57 2.25
CA HIS A 304 -2.72 -19.36 3.47
C HIS A 304 -2.32 -20.83 3.28
N ARG A 305 -2.17 -21.27 2.02
CA ARG A 305 -1.84 -22.66 1.65
C ARG A 305 -0.35 -22.90 1.43
N SER A 306 0.45 -21.85 1.32
CA SER A 306 1.90 -21.97 1.16
C SER A 306 2.49 -22.67 2.38
N ARG A 307 3.49 -23.52 2.15
CA ARG A 307 4.20 -24.28 3.17
C ARG A 307 5.69 -23.99 3.10
N ARG A 308 6.41 -24.44 4.12
CA ARG A 308 7.85 -24.24 4.22
C ARG A 308 8.59 -24.83 3.00
N GLU A 309 8.15 -26.00 2.56
CA GLU A 309 8.76 -26.74 1.44
C GLU A 309 8.65 -25.98 0.12
N ASP A 310 7.62 -25.14 -0.05
CA ASP A 310 7.46 -24.30 -1.25
C ASP A 310 8.57 -23.23 -1.33
N PHE A 311 8.97 -22.66 -0.18
CA PHE A 311 10.05 -21.66 -0.11
C PHE A 311 11.43 -22.30 -0.26
N GLU A 312 11.64 -23.48 0.33
CA GLU A 312 12.87 -24.27 0.15
C GLU A 312 13.05 -24.71 -1.31
N LEU A 313 11.95 -25.10 -1.97
CA LEU A 313 11.94 -25.38 -3.41
C LEU A 313 12.32 -24.14 -4.22
N LEU A 314 11.69 -22.98 -3.96
CA LEU A 314 11.99 -21.74 -4.67
C LEU A 314 13.47 -21.37 -4.58
N VAL A 315 14.05 -21.36 -3.38
CA VAL A 315 15.44 -20.96 -3.17
C VAL A 315 16.40 -21.94 -3.85
N ARG A 316 16.18 -23.25 -3.68
CA ARG A 316 16.99 -24.28 -4.33
C ARG A 316 16.98 -24.15 -5.85
N GLU A 317 15.80 -23.97 -6.45
CA GLU A 317 15.68 -23.86 -7.90
C GLU A 317 16.21 -22.53 -8.43
N ALA A 318 16.06 -21.42 -7.68
CA ALA A 318 16.65 -20.14 -8.05
C ALA A 318 18.18 -20.24 -8.15
N VAL A 319 18.83 -20.91 -7.19
CA VAL A 319 20.27 -21.15 -7.23
C VAL A 319 20.65 -22.11 -8.36
N ARG A 320 19.93 -23.24 -8.52
CA ARG A 320 20.22 -24.22 -9.58
C ARG A 320 20.13 -23.60 -10.98
N LEU A 321 19.04 -22.89 -11.27
CA LEU A 321 18.82 -22.23 -12.55
C LEU A 321 19.81 -21.08 -12.77
N GLY A 322 20.09 -20.28 -11.74
CA GLY A 322 21.10 -19.22 -11.83
C GLY A 322 22.49 -19.76 -12.22
N ARG A 323 22.91 -20.89 -11.63
CA ARG A 323 24.17 -21.58 -12.01
C ARG A 323 24.17 -22.07 -13.45
N GLU A 324 23.06 -22.67 -13.90
CA GLU A 324 22.89 -23.14 -15.29
C GLU A 324 23.00 -21.99 -16.29
N MET A 325 22.35 -20.86 -16.01
CA MET A 325 22.37 -19.67 -16.87
C MET A 325 23.76 -19.04 -16.97
N VAL A 326 24.49 -18.92 -15.85
CA VAL A 326 25.86 -18.40 -15.86
C VAL A 326 26.80 -19.33 -16.62
N THR A 327 26.60 -20.65 -16.52
CA THR A 327 27.41 -21.64 -17.25
C THR A 327 27.10 -21.67 -18.75
N ALA A 328 25.84 -21.47 -19.15
CA ALA A 328 25.42 -21.47 -20.54
C ALA A 328 25.73 -20.17 -21.29
N GLY A 329 25.91 -19.06 -20.56
CA GLY A 329 26.21 -17.73 -21.12
C GLY A 329 27.69 -17.36 -21.19
N GLY A 330 28.60 -18.21 -20.71
CA GLY A 330 30.06 -18.07 -20.83
C GLY A 330 30.63 -18.84 -22.01
#